data_AF-A0A835WYK6-F1
#
_entry.id   AF-A0A835WYK6-F1
#
_cell.length_a   1.000
_cell.length_b   1.000
_cell.length_c   1.000
_cell.angle_alpha   90.00
_cell.angle_beta   90.00
_cell.angle_gamma   90.00
#
_symmetry.space_group_name_H-M   'P 1'
#
loop_
_entity.id
_entity.type
_entity.pdbx_description
1 polymer ?
#
loop_
_entity_poly.entity_id
_entity_poly.type
_entity_poly.pdbx_seq_one_letter_code
_entity_poly.pdbx_strand_id
1 'polypeptide(L)'
;MMLIMEFSEEQIKDILDLKDQITTQIEQHKVEIENLEKNLRVLNLIIKQSSFTKASSLGTTSKSTKSDYSIPITKGDDGPIIANAYVTSEQVSIVLDESVGLNDETPPFKTFFIDRIIGGMKKKDSEEAQSGRLQKESIIDCIVKKNGSNIREIIIKNYRNQERVNEIINTATWSLSRMIENSNK
;
A
#
# COMPACT_ATOMS: atom_id res chain seq x y z
N MET A 1 -36.28 37.92 -14.80
CA MET A 1 -35.65 38.23 -16.11
C MET A 1 -34.44 37.31 -16.23
N MET A 2 -34.61 36.19 -16.93
CA MET A 2 -33.53 35.24 -17.18
C MET A 2 -32.83 35.71 -18.46
N LEU A 3 -31.60 36.18 -18.35
CA LEU A 3 -30.76 36.58 -19.48
C LEU A 3 -30.51 35.31 -20.32
N ILE A 4 -31.21 35.21 -21.45
CA ILE A 4 -30.87 34.24 -22.48
C ILE A 4 -29.53 34.72 -23.03
N MET A 5 -28.47 34.01 -22.68
CA MET A 5 -27.13 34.25 -23.20
C MET A 5 -27.17 33.87 -24.69
N GLU A 6 -27.36 34.86 -25.56
CA GLU A 6 -27.28 34.65 -27.00
C GLU A 6 -25.79 34.55 -27.38
N PHE A 7 -25.33 33.33 -27.55
CA PHE A 7 -23.99 33.05 -28.10
C PHE A 7 -23.99 33.36 -29.60
N SER A 8 -22.91 33.94 -30.11
CA SER A 8 -22.74 34.10 -31.56
C SER A 8 -22.61 32.74 -32.23
N GLU A 9 -22.90 32.63 -33.53
CA GLU A 9 -22.73 31.36 -34.28
C GLU A 9 -21.30 30.82 -34.18
N GLU A 10 -20.30 31.71 -34.14
CA GLU A 10 -18.89 31.35 -33.95
C GLU A 10 -18.64 30.77 -32.55
N GLN A 11 -19.21 31.37 -31.50
CA GLN A 11 -19.13 30.84 -30.14
C GLN A 11 -19.85 29.48 -30.01
N ILE A 12 -20.99 29.31 -30.68
CA ILE A 12 -21.71 28.01 -30.70
C ILE A 12 -20.84 26.95 -31.35
N LYS A 13 -20.15 27.28 -32.45
CA LYS A 13 -19.23 26.35 -33.12
C LYS A 13 -18.05 25.97 -32.22
N ASP A 14 -17.41 26.93 -31.58
CA ASP A 14 -16.30 26.67 -30.64
C ASP A 14 -16.74 25.79 -29.45
N ILE A 15 -17.96 26.01 -28.94
CA ILE A 15 -18.53 25.19 -27.86
C ILE A 15 -18.77 23.75 -28.32
N LEU A 16 -19.25 23.55 -29.55
CA LEU A 16 -19.45 22.21 -30.11
C LEU A 16 -18.13 21.48 -30.33
N ASP A 17 -17.12 22.16 -30.87
CA ASP A 17 -15.78 21.59 -31.06
C ASP A 17 -15.15 21.23 -29.71
N LEU A 18 -15.29 22.10 -28.69
CA LEU A 18 -14.79 21.82 -27.34
C LEU A 18 -15.51 20.62 -26.71
N LYS A 19 -16.84 20.51 -26.88
CA LYS A 19 -17.62 19.37 -26.40
C LYS A 19 -17.13 18.07 -27.04
N ASP A 20 -16.88 18.07 -28.35
CA ASP A 20 -16.41 16.89 -29.06
C ASP A 20 -14.98 16.50 -28.63
N GLN A 21 -14.10 17.49 -28.41
CA GLN A 21 -12.76 17.26 -27.85
C GLN A 21 -12.83 16.64 -26.45
N ILE A 22 -13.66 17.19 -25.55
CA ILE A 22 -13.83 16.66 -24.19
C ILE A 22 -14.39 15.24 -24.23
N THR A 23 -15.39 15.00 -25.09
CA THR A 23 -16.00 13.66 -25.24
C THR A 23 -14.97 12.64 -25.71
N THR A 24 -14.11 13.02 -26.65
CA THR A 24 -13.02 12.16 -27.15
C THR A 24 -12.01 11.84 -26.05
N GLN A 25 -11.58 12.84 -25.26
CA GLN A 25 -10.66 12.63 -24.14
C GLN A 25 -11.25 11.71 -23.07
N ILE A 26 -12.53 11.86 -22.74
CA ILE A 26 -13.23 10.99 -21.79
C ILE A 26 -13.16 9.54 -22.26
N GLU A 27 -13.44 9.30 -23.54
CA GLU A 27 -13.45 7.93 -24.07
C GLU A 27 -12.04 7.32 -24.08
N GLN A 28 -11.02 8.11 -24.43
CA GLN A 28 -9.62 7.68 -24.39
C GLN A 28 -9.17 7.30 -22.97
N HIS A 29 -9.52 8.11 -21.97
CA HIS A 29 -9.18 7.81 -20.57
C HIS A 29 -9.92 6.59 -20.03
N LYS A 30 -11.17 6.35 -20.44
CA LYS A 30 -11.88 5.11 -20.06
C LYS A 30 -11.16 3.87 -20.58
N VAL A 31 -10.71 3.90 -21.83
CA VAL A 31 -9.93 2.79 -22.43
C VAL A 31 -8.62 2.59 -21.67
N GLU A 32 -7.94 3.67 -21.29
CA GLU A 32 -6.71 3.61 -20.52
C GLU A 32 -6.93 2.99 -19.13
N ILE A 33 -7.99 3.41 -18.43
CA ILE A 33 -8.40 2.81 -17.15
C ILE A 33 -8.69 1.31 -17.31
N GLU A 34 -9.48 0.93 -18.31
CA GLU A 34 -9.83 -0.47 -18.56
C GLU A 34 -8.58 -1.33 -18.80
N ASN A 35 -7.60 -0.81 -19.56
CA ASN A 35 -6.33 -1.50 -19.80
C ASN A 35 -5.51 -1.65 -18.51
N LEU A 36 -5.43 -0.62 -17.68
CA LEU A 36 -4.74 -0.68 -16.40
C LEU A 36 -5.40 -1.70 -15.46
N GLU A 37 -6.74 -1.74 -15.40
CA GLU A 37 -7.48 -2.73 -14.61
C GLU A 37 -7.27 -4.17 -15.11
N LYS A 38 -7.26 -4.39 -16.42
CA LYS A 38 -6.92 -5.70 -17.02
C LYS A 38 -5.50 -6.14 -16.64
N ASN A 39 -4.53 -5.23 -16.74
CA ASN A 39 -3.15 -5.51 -16.35
C ASN A 39 -3.05 -5.86 -14.86
N LEU A 40 -3.71 -5.09 -14.00
CA LEU A 40 -3.76 -5.35 -12.55
C LEU A 40 -4.39 -6.72 -12.26
N ARG A 41 -5.44 -7.11 -12.98
CA ARG A 41 -6.07 -8.44 -12.84
C ARG A 41 -5.10 -9.56 -13.21
N VAL A 42 -4.34 -9.42 -14.30
CA VAL A 42 -3.32 -10.40 -14.71
C VAL A 42 -2.24 -10.52 -13.64
N LEU A 43 -1.74 -9.40 -13.12
CA LEU A 43 -0.74 -9.40 -12.05
C LEU A 43 -1.28 -10.09 -10.78
N ASN A 44 -2.51 -9.80 -10.38
CA ASN A 44 -3.15 -10.46 -9.23
C ASN A 44 -3.32 -11.98 -9.44
N LEU A 45 -3.66 -12.41 -10.66
CA LEU A 45 -3.73 -13.84 -10.98
C LEU A 45 -2.37 -14.52 -10.88
N ILE A 46 -1.31 -13.87 -11.37
CA ILE A 46 0.06 -14.38 -11.28
C ILE A 46 0.51 -14.46 -9.81
N ILE A 47 0.27 -13.43 -9.00
CA ILE A 47 0.57 -13.42 -7.57
C ILE A 47 -0.17 -14.55 -6.86
N LYS A 48 -1.44 -14.77 -7.20
CA LYS A 48 -2.24 -15.87 -6.64
C LYS A 48 -1.62 -17.22 -7.02
N GLN A 49 -1.31 -17.44 -8.30
CA GLN A 49 -0.72 -18.69 -8.79
C GLN A 49 0.67 -18.96 -8.19
N SER A 50 1.55 -17.95 -8.10
CA SER A 50 2.88 -18.08 -7.49
C SER A 50 2.79 -18.38 -5.99
N SER A 51 1.76 -17.89 -5.31
CA SER A 51 1.48 -18.20 -3.90
C SER A 51 0.98 -19.64 -3.68
N PHE A 52 0.39 -20.29 -4.69
CA PHE A 52 -0.10 -21.68 -4.59
C PHE A 52 0.91 -22.74 -5.06
N THR A 53 1.96 -22.37 -5.80
CA THR A 53 3.08 -23.28 -6.11
C THR A 53 4.12 -23.27 -4.98
N LYS A 54 3.85 -24.01 -3.90
CA LYS A 54 4.87 -24.38 -2.91
C LYS A 54 4.97 -25.91 -2.84
N ALA A 55 6.22 -26.41 -2.80
CA ALA A 55 6.64 -27.70 -2.24
C ALA A 55 7.02 -28.89 -3.15
N SER A 56 7.54 -28.72 -4.38
CA SER A 56 8.12 -29.90 -5.09
C SER A 56 9.40 -29.72 -5.91
N SER A 57 10.03 -28.54 -5.98
CA SER A 57 11.32 -28.40 -6.68
C SER A 57 12.36 -27.66 -5.85
N LEU A 58 12.89 -28.33 -4.83
CA LEU A 58 14.20 -28.00 -4.29
C LEU A 58 15.25 -28.41 -5.34
N GLY A 59 15.65 -27.45 -6.17
CA GLY A 59 16.73 -27.54 -7.14
C GLY A 59 17.68 -26.35 -6.95
N THR A 60 18.89 -26.69 -6.56
CA THR A 60 20.06 -25.92 -6.15
C THR A 60 20.40 -24.63 -6.95
N THR A 61 21.07 -23.70 -6.24
CA THR A 61 22.07 -22.69 -6.68
C THR A 61 21.66 -21.24 -7.01
N SER A 62 22.25 -20.34 -6.20
CA SER A 62 22.89 -19.06 -6.58
C SER A 62 22.04 -17.79 -6.86
N LYS A 63 22.35 -16.78 -6.03
CA LYS A 63 22.32 -15.32 -6.25
C LYS A 63 20.99 -14.59 -6.43
N SER A 64 20.71 -13.76 -5.41
CA SER A 64 20.11 -12.42 -5.49
C SER A 64 18.90 -12.28 -6.42
N THR A 65 17.71 -12.44 -5.86
CA THR A 65 16.54 -11.72 -6.34
C THR A 65 15.80 -11.23 -5.11
N LYS A 66 15.73 -9.91 -4.94
CA LYS A 66 14.86 -9.28 -3.94
C LYS A 66 13.45 -9.76 -4.30
N SER A 67 12.96 -10.75 -3.57
CA SER A 67 11.68 -11.36 -3.87
C SER A 67 10.61 -10.34 -3.54
N ASP A 68 9.74 -10.06 -4.50
CA ASP A 68 8.43 -9.51 -4.22
C ASP A 68 7.57 -10.67 -3.72
N TYR A 69 7.17 -10.65 -2.45
CA TYR A 69 6.38 -11.73 -1.85
C TYR A 69 5.34 -11.18 -0.88
N SER A 70 4.22 -11.90 -0.79
CA SER A 70 3.16 -11.60 0.16
C SER A 70 3.27 -12.52 1.38
N ILE A 71 3.13 -11.93 2.57
CA ILE A 71 3.07 -12.64 3.85
C ILE A 71 1.65 -12.42 4.39
N PRO A 72 0.83 -13.47 4.53
CA PRO A 72 -0.46 -13.35 5.19
C PRO A 72 -0.25 -13.08 6.68
N ILE A 73 -1.01 -12.12 7.22
CA ILE A 73 -1.05 -11.82 8.64
C ILE A 73 -2.35 -12.39 9.19
N THR A 74 -2.25 -13.32 10.13
CA THR A 74 -3.38 -14.00 10.76
C THR A 74 -3.66 -13.46 12.16
N LYS A 75 -4.91 -13.61 12.61
CA LYS A 75 -5.31 -13.33 13.99
C LYS A 75 -4.83 -14.47 14.91
N GLY A 76 -3.57 -14.44 15.33
CA GLY A 76 -2.94 -15.54 16.07
C GLY A 76 -2.44 -16.67 15.17
N ASP A 77 -1.91 -17.75 15.77
CA ASP A 77 -1.15 -18.80 15.04
C ASP A 77 -1.97 -19.56 13.98
N ASP A 78 -3.28 -19.71 14.15
CA ASP A 78 -4.17 -20.43 13.21
C ASP A 78 -5.49 -19.67 12.93
N GLY A 79 -5.47 -18.35 13.14
CA GLY A 79 -6.66 -17.51 12.95
C GLY A 79 -6.93 -17.11 11.51
N PRO A 80 -8.09 -16.47 11.24
CA PRO A 80 -8.37 -15.90 9.93
C PRO A 80 -7.30 -14.87 9.53
N ILE A 81 -7.06 -14.75 8.23
CA ILE A 81 -6.20 -13.71 7.67
C ILE A 81 -6.89 -12.36 7.88
N ILE A 82 -6.18 -11.42 8.48
CA ILE A 82 -6.65 -10.08 8.82
C ILE A 82 -5.97 -8.99 8.00
N ALA A 83 -4.81 -9.29 7.41
CA ALA A 83 -4.08 -8.42 6.52
C ALA A 83 -3.14 -9.24 5.64
N ASN A 84 -2.69 -8.66 4.53
CA ASN A 84 -1.62 -9.20 3.71
C ASN A 84 -0.49 -8.17 3.60
N ALA A 85 0.73 -8.59 3.91
CA ALA A 85 1.90 -7.75 3.77
C ALA A 85 2.64 -8.07 2.47
N TYR A 86 2.73 -7.09 1.59
CA TYR A 86 3.44 -7.16 0.32
C TYR A 86 4.81 -6.51 0.50
N VAL A 87 5.86 -7.33 0.45
CA VAL A 87 7.23 -6.87 0.52
C VAL A 87 7.73 -6.71 -0.91
N THR A 88 8.20 -5.51 -1.26
CA THR A 88 8.89 -5.21 -2.52
C THR A 88 10.26 -4.64 -2.22
N SER A 89 11.14 -4.54 -3.22
CA SER A 89 12.46 -3.93 -3.01
C SER A 89 12.45 -2.47 -2.54
N GLU A 90 11.33 -1.76 -2.71
CA GLU A 90 11.18 -0.34 -2.39
C GLU A 90 10.39 -0.09 -1.11
N GLN A 91 9.37 -0.92 -0.86
CA GLN A 91 8.46 -0.73 0.27
C GLN A 91 7.82 -2.03 0.77
N VAL A 92 7.39 -2.00 2.02
CA VAL A 92 6.50 -2.99 2.64
C VAL A 92 5.11 -2.38 2.72
N SER A 93 4.10 -3.03 2.14
CA SER A 93 2.71 -2.55 2.16
C SER A 93 1.85 -3.56 2.88
N ILE A 94 1.31 -3.21 4.04
CA ILE A 94 0.42 -4.06 4.83
C ILE A 94 -1.00 -3.61 4.56
N VAL A 95 -1.75 -4.39 3.80
CA VAL A 95 -3.14 -4.11 3.42
C VAL A 95 -4.05 -4.91 4.34
N LEU A 96 -4.88 -4.21 5.11
CA LEU A 96 -5.86 -4.84 5.99
C LEU A 96 -7.06 -5.33 5.18
N ASP A 97 -7.65 -6.43 5.62
CA ASP A 97 -8.91 -6.92 5.04
C ASP A 97 -10.05 -5.94 5.38
N GLU A 98 -10.97 -5.71 4.43
CA GLU A 98 -12.08 -4.76 4.62
C GLU A 98 -13.05 -5.18 5.73
N SER A 99 -13.10 -6.48 6.06
CA SER A 99 -13.87 -7.00 7.20
C SER A 99 -13.27 -6.63 8.57
N VAL A 100 -12.02 -6.12 8.60
CA VAL A 100 -11.28 -5.80 9.81
C VAL A 100 -11.29 -4.29 10.04
N GLY A 101 -12.27 -3.82 10.81
CA GLY A 101 -12.39 -2.41 11.20
C GLY A 101 -11.47 -2.01 12.35
N LEU A 102 -10.18 -1.83 12.07
CA LEU A 102 -9.19 -1.37 13.07
C LEU A 102 -8.94 0.14 12.99
N ASN A 103 -9.01 0.84 14.10
CA ASN A 103 -8.69 2.26 14.19
C ASN A 103 -7.23 2.46 14.61
N ASP A 104 -6.56 3.50 14.13
CA ASP A 104 -5.14 3.76 14.46
C ASP A 104 -4.90 4.27 15.88
N GLU A 105 -5.93 4.75 16.56
CA GLU A 105 -5.90 5.07 17.97
C GLU A 105 -6.12 3.84 18.86
N THR A 106 -6.47 2.67 18.29
CA THR A 106 -6.59 1.41 19.05
C THR A 106 -5.20 0.95 19.52
N PRO A 107 -4.95 0.85 20.84
CA PRO A 107 -3.68 0.36 21.34
C PRO A 107 -3.44 -1.11 20.96
N PRO A 108 -2.20 -1.53 20.65
CA PRO A 108 -0.95 -0.77 20.84
C PRO A 108 -0.40 -0.10 19.57
N PHE A 109 -1.20 0.11 18.52
CA PHE A 109 -0.72 0.50 17.19
C PHE A 109 0.21 1.72 17.18
N LYS A 110 -0.29 2.86 17.63
CA LYS A 110 0.45 4.13 17.61
C LYS A 110 1.69 4.06 18.49
N THR A 111 1.51 3.72 19.77
CA THR A 111 2.60 3.74 20.75
C THR A 111 3.68 2.69 20.50
N PHE A 112 3.30 1.50 20.02
CA PHE A 112 4.24 0.39 19.85
C PHE A 112 4.72 0.27 18.40
N PHE A 113 3.81 0.13 17.44
CA PHE A 113 4.22 -0.07 16.06
C PHE A 113 4.80 1.21 15.45
N ILE A 114 4.08 2.32 15.53
CA ILE A 114 4.51 3.59 14.91
C ILE A 114 5.64 4.24 15.71
N ASP A 115 5.44 4.54 16.99
CA ASP A 115 6.40 5.35 17.76
C ASP A 115 7.65 4.55 18.15
N ARG A 116 7.47 3.32 18.65
CA ARG A 116 8.59 2.54 19.18
C ARG A 116 9.39 1.85 18.09
N ILE A 117 8.74 1.11 17.18
CA ILE A 117 9.46 0.37 16.12
C ILE A 117 9.85 1.30 14.97
N ILE A 118 8.88 1.87 14.26
CA ILE A 118 9.19 2.73 13.11
C ILE A 118 9.92 4.00 13.56
N GLY A 119 9.49 4.64 14.64
CA GLY A 119 10.15 5.83 15.20
C GLY A 119 11.57 5.54 15.68
N GLY A 120 11.81 4.38 16.32
CA GLY A 120 13.15 3.94 16.71
C GLY A 120 14.07 3.75 15.51
N MET A 121 13.55 3.13 14.44
CA MET A 121 14.27 2.97 13.18
C MET A 121 14.55 4.33 12.50
N LYS A 122 13.56 5.24 12.46
CA LYS A 122 13.67 6.58 11.87
C LYS A 122 14.68 7.45 12.60
N LYS A 123 14.77 7.33 13.93
CA LYS A 123 15.76 8.03 14.74
C LYS A 123 17.19 7.59 14.38
N LYS A 124 17.44 6.28 14.31
CA LYS A 124 18.75 5.73 13.89
C LYS A 124 19.12 6.19 12.48
N ASP A 125 18.19 6.10 11.53
CA ASP A 125 18.42 6.56 10.16
C ASP A 125 18.70 8.08 10.11
N SER A 126 18.04 8.88 10.95
CA SER A 126 18.27 10.33 11.05
C SER A 126 19.66 10.67 11.60
N GLU A 127 20.15 9.93 12.59
CA GLU A 127 21.50 10.07 13.14
C GLU A 127 22.57 9.68 12.09
N GLU A 128 22.34 8.61 11.33
CA GLU A 128 23.19 8.23 10.19
C GLU A 128 23.17 9.28 9.07
N ALA A 129 22.02 9.90 8.82
CA ALA A 129 21.90 10.95 7.82
C ALA A 129 22.61 12.25 8.24
N GLN A 130 22.55 12.61 9.53
CA GLN A 130 23.30 13.74 10.07
C GLN A 130 24.82 13.54 9.99
N SER A 131 25.29 12.30 10.17
CA SER A 131 26.71 11.94 10.03
C SER A 131 27.15 11.72 8.57
N GLY A 132 26.26 11.91 7.59
CA GLY A 132 26.55 11.76 6.16
C GLY A 132 26.68 10.32 5.68
N ARG A 133 26.38 9.33 6.53
CA ARG A 133 26.40 7.89 6.19
C ARG A 133 25.14 7.43 5.46
N LEU A 134 24.08 8.22 5.54
CA LEU A 134 22.80 7.98 4.89
C LEU A 134 22.30 9.25 4.19
N GLN A 135 21.65 9.11 3.03
CA GLN A 135 20.95 10.23 2.40
C GLN A 135 19.64 10.51 3.13
N LYS A 136 19.20 11.76 3.19
CA LYS A 136 17.96 12.13 3.91
C LYS A 136 16.73 11.44 3.32
N GLU A 137 16.76 11.22 2.01
CA GLU A 137 15.72 10.55 1.22
C GLU A 137 15.66 9.03 1.50
N SER A 138 16.73 8.46 2.08
CA SER A 138 16.84 7.05 2.43
C SER A 138 16.44 6.75 3.88
N ILE A 139 15.96 7.75 4.61
CA ILE A 139 15.39 7.56 5.95
C ILE A 139 14.08 6.78 5.81
N ILE A 140 13.86 5.80 6.69
CA ILE A 140 12.59 5.06 6.74
C ILE A 140 11.41 6.01 6.92
N ASP A 141 10.35 5.72 6.17
CA ASP A 141 9.11 6.47 6.28
C ASP A 141 7.91 5.53 6.34
N CYS A 142 6.88 5.94 7.07
CA CYS A 142 5.68 5.14 7.27
C CYS A 142 4.45 6.00 7.04
N ILE A 143 3.57 5.52 6.17
CA ILE A 143 2.34 6.18 5.77
C ILE A 143 1.19 5.26 6.10
N VAL A 144 0.28 5.71 6.96
CA VAL A 144 -0.94 4.98 7.30
C VAL A 144 -2.09 5.56 6.49
N LYS A 145 -2.59 4.81 5.51
CA LYS A 145 -3.80 5.15 4.76
C LYS A 145 -5.03 4.63 5.50
N LYS A 146 -6.03 5.49 5.58
CA LYS A 146 -7.29 5.22 6.26
C LYS A 146 -8.47 5.27 5.29
N ASN A 147 -9.52 4.53 5.61
CA ASN A 147 -10.84 4.67 5.02
C ASN A 147 -11.81 5.03 6.16
N GLY A 148 -12.23 6.29 6.22
CA GLY A 148 -12.97 6.83 7.36
C GLY A 148 -12.14 6.74 8.65
N SER A 149 -12.67 6.06 9.66
CA SER A 149 -12.00 5.83 10.94
C SER A 149 -11.07 4.61 10.95
N ASN A 150 -11.06 3.79 9.90
CA ASN A 150 -10.38 2.50 9.90
C ASN A 150 -9.09 2.55 9.07
N ILE A 151 -8.06 1.86 9.52
CA ILE A 151 -6.82 1.66 8.79
C ILE A 151 -7.10 0.74 7.61
N ARG A 152 -6.70 1.15 6.41
CA ARG A 152 -6.82 0.34 5.19
C ARG A 152 -5.47 -0.25 4.78
N GLU A 153 -4.43 0.58 4.82
CA GLU A 153 -3.11 0.19 4.33
C GLU A 153 -2.02 0.91 5.11
N ILE A 154 -0.94 0.22 5.43
CA ILE A 154 0.25 0.77 6.06
C ILE A 154 1.42 0.57 5.11
N ILE A 155 2.04 1.66 4.67
CA ILE A 155 3.14 1.63 3.71
C ILE A 155 4.41 2.07 4.42
N ILE A 156 5.42 1.19 4.42
CA ILE A 156 6.75 1.47 4.97
C ILE A 156 7.75 1.50 3.82
N LYS A 157 8.38 2.66 3.60
CA LYS A 157 9.40 2.87 2.56
C LYS A 157 10.80 2.86 3.16
N ASN A 158 11.81 2.59 2.33
CA ASN A 158 13.22 2.68 2.71
C ASN A 158 13.60 1.79 3.92
N TYR A 159 13.09 0.57 3.98
CA TYR A 159 13.42 -0.39 5.05
C TYR A 159 14.88 -0.90 4.97
N ARG A 160 15.57 -0.69 3.83
CA ARG A 160 16.99 -0.99 3.54
C ARG A 160 17.38 -2.47 3.52
N ASN A 161 17.03 -3.26 4.53
CA ASN A 161 17.49 -4.63 4.69
C ASN A 161 16.39 -5.60 5.17
N GLN A 162 16.61 -6.90 4.96
CA GLN A 162 15.62 -7.94 5.26
C GLN A 162 15.35 -8.10 6.76
N GLU A 163 16.33 -7.84 7.62
CA GLU A 163 16.14 -7.89 9.08
C GLU A 163 15.08 -6.89 9.53
N ARG A 164 15.13 -5.67 8.99
CA ARG A 164 14.12 -4.63 9.24
C ARG A 164 12.77 -5.01 8.67
N VAL A 165 12.69 -5.64 7.49
CA VAL A 165 11.42 -6.20 6.98
C VAL A 165 10.83 -7.18 7.97
N ASN A 166 11.60 -8.17 8.41
CA ASN A 166 11.13 -9.18 9.34
C ASN A 166 10.65 -8.55 10.67
N GLU A 167 11.38 -7.56 11.20
CA GLU A 167 10.98 -6.83 12.40
C GLU A 167 9.67 -6.05 12.20
N ILE A 168 9.52 -5.36 11.06
CA ILE A 168 8.28 -4.64 10.70
C ILE A 168 7.11 -5.63 10.61
N ILE A 169 7.26 -6.73 9.88
CA ILE A 169 6.20 -7.72 9.67
C ILE A 169 5.80 -8.40 10.98
N ASN A 170 6.77 -8.86 11.77
CA ASN A 170 6.51 -9.52 13.05
C ASN A 170 5.81 -8.58 14.03
N THR A 171 6.28 -7.33 14.11
CA THR A 171 5.67 -6.35 15.02
C THR A 171 4.30 -5.90 14.54
N ALA A 172 4.11 -5.71 13.24
CA ALA A 172 2.79 -5.41 12.67
C ALA A 172 1.81 -6.54 12.95
N THR A 173 2.22 -7.79 12.72
CA THR A 173 1.39 -8.98 12.99
C THR A 173 0.95 -9.04 14.44
N TRP A 174 1.90 -8.87 15.37
CA TRP A 174 1.59 -8.82 16.79
C TRP A 174 0.67 -7.64 17.16
N SER A 175 0.96 -6.44 16.66
CA SER A 175 0.20 -5.24 17.00
C SER A 175 -1.23 -5.33 16.47
N LEU A 176 -1.42 -5.71 15.21
CA LEU A 176 -2.74 -5.84 14.60
C LEU A 176 -3.56 -6.92 15.31
N SER A 177 -2.95 -8.07 15.62
CA SER A 177 -3.61 -9.13 16.39
C SER A 177 -4.08 -8.63 17.75
N ARG A 178 -3.22 -7.89 18.48
CA ARG A 178 -3.58 -7.31 19.78
C ARG A 178 -4.66 -6.24 19.70
N MET A 179 -4.66 -5.41 18.65
CA MET A 179 -5.73 -4.43 18.46
C MET A 179 -7.08 -5.12 18.34
N ILE A 180 -7.17 -6.21 17.56
CA ILE A 180 -8.42 -6.95 17.40
C ILE A 180 -8.88 -7.57 18.73
N GLU A 181 -7.96 -8.11 19.52
CA GLU A 181 -8.29 -8.61 20.86
C GLU A 181 -8.81 -7.51 21.80
N ASN A 182 -8.26 -6.30 21.70
CA ASN A 182 -8.66 -5.15 22.51
C ASN A 182 -9.97 -4.51 22.04
N SER A 183 -10.25 -4.51 20.73
CA SER A 183 -11.50 -4.00 20.16
C SER A 183 -12.71 -4.90 20.43
N ASN A 184 -12.47 -6.18 20.77
CA ASN A 184 -13.51 -7.14 21.12
C ASN A 184 -13.83 -7.19 22.63
N LYS A 185 -13.24 -6.30 23.44
CA LYS A 185 -13.58 -6.09 24.86
C LYS A 185 -14.50 -4.89 25.01
#